data_AF-A0A0L8KUS7-F1
#
_entry.id   AF-A0A0L8KUS7-F1
#
_cell.length_a   1.000
_cell.length_b   1.000
_cell.length_c   1.000
_cell.angle_alpha   90.00
_cell.angle_beta   90.00
_cell.angle_gamma   90.00
#
_symmetry.space_group_name_H-M   'P 1'
#
loop_
_entity.id
_entity.type
_entity.pdbx_description
1 polymer ?
#
loop_
_entity_poly.entity_id
_entity_poly.type
_entity_poly.pdbx_seq_one_letter_code
_entity_poly.pdbx_strand_id
1 'polypeptide(L)'
;MNWKDEKITQATCKNTKKQWWGNNGSKLYTEYNRAGWCLAHSGKEKALYARTCDKAQGWTWASLRNNAKTTIFSTKCSYLKVVSGQVKCGKSTGTGNSPGRKKMTWVIKY
;
A
#
# COMPACT_ATOMS: atom_id res chain seq x y z
N MET A 1 10.34 13.48 12.81
CA MET A 1 10.83 12.19 12.28
C MET A 1 10.76 12.25 10.76
N ASN A 2 11.89 12.06 10.06
CA ASN A 2 11.96 12.17 8.60
C ASN A 2 11.80 10.76 8.00
N TRP A 3 10.65 10.47 7.39
CA TRP A 3 10.35 9.15 6.80
C TRP A 3 10.66 9.06 5.30
N LYS A 4 11.41 10.03 4.77
CA LYS A 4 11.76 10.04 3.35
C LYS A 4 12.44 8.73 2.97
N ASP A 5 11.85 8.03 1.99
CA ASP A 5 12.34 6.76 1.45
C ASP A 5 12.39 5.61 2.48
N GLU A 6 11.69 5.73 3.63
CA GLU A 6 11.48 4.59 4.52
C GLU A 6 10.64 3.52 3.85
N LYS A 7 11.06 2.25 3.99
CA LYS A 7 10.38 1.10 3.41
C LYS A 7 9.10 0.78 4.17
N ILE A 8 8.05 0.49 3.42
CA ILE A 8 6.78 0.05 3.97
C ILE A 8 6.83 -1.45 4.28
N THR A 9 6.47 -1.80 5.51
CA THR A 9 6.47 -3.17 6.01
C THR A 9 5.07 -3.60 6.43
N GLN A 10 4.84 -4.91 6.47
CA GLN A 10 3.68 -5.49 7.14
C GLN A 10 4.02 -5.69 8.61
N ALA A 11 3.11 -5.27 9.49
CA ALA A 11 3.21 -5.48 10.91
C ALA A 11 1.89 -6.07 11.45
N THR A 12 1.95 -6.68 12.62
CA THR A 12 0.75 -7.07 13.37
C THR A 12 -0.15 -5.87 13.59
N CYS A 13 -1.45 -6.03 13.32
CA CYS A 13 -2.43 -4.96 13.47
C CYS A 13 -2.50 -4.49 14.92
N LYS A 14 -2.42 -3.18 15.13
CA LYS A 14 -2.50 -2.47 16.41
C LYS A 14 -3.37 -1.24 16.19
N ASN A 15 -4.09 -0.83 17.23
CA ASN A 15 -4.91 0.38 17.18
C ASN A 15 -4.03 1.64 17.28
N THR A 16 -3.32 1.99 16.21
CA THR A 16 -2.38 3.13 16.17
C THR A 16 -2.43 3.85 14.83
N LYS A 17 -2.38 5.19 14.87
CA LYS A 17 -2.35 6.04 13.68
C LYS A 17 -1.18 5.74 12.72
N LYS A 18 -0.09 5.12 13.20
CA LYS A 18 1.03 4.67 12.35
C LYS A 18 0.65 3.59 11.33
N GLN A 19 -0.44 2.85 11.59
CA GLN A 19 -0.95 1.80 10.69
C GLN A 19 -2.17 2.26 9.88
N TRP A 20 -2.64 3.48 10.13
CA TRP A 20 -3.79 4.02 9.45
C TRP A 20 -3.36 4.82 8.21
N TRP A 21 -4.08 4.61 7.13
CA TRP A 21 -3.85 5.26 5.85
C TRP A 21 -5.13 5.92 5.38
N GLY A 22 -5.09 7.23 5.16
CA GLY A 22 -6.18 8.00 4.60
C GLY A 22 -6.10 8.02 3.07
N ASN A 23 -7.27 8.18 2.42
CA ASN A 23 -7.36 8.36 0.97
C ASN A 23 -7.66 9.83 0.67
N ASN A 24 -6.80 10.48 -0.11
CA ASN A 24 -7.04 11.79 -0.69
C ASN A 24 -6.97 11.69 -2.22
N GLY A 25 -8.13 11.56 -2.88
CA GLY A 25 -8.25 11.62 -4.33
C GLY A 25 -7.45 10.57 -5.13
N SER A 26 -7.08 9.43 -4.53
CA SER A 26 -6.18 8.35 -5.00
C SER A 26 -4.80 8.28 -4.35
N LYS A 27 -4.41 9.27 -3.54
CA LYS A 27 -3.17 9.19 -2.74
C LYS A 27 -3.47 8.56 -1.39
N LEU A 28 -2.67 7.57 -1.01
CA LEU A 28 -2.71 6.96 0.33
C LEU A 28 -1.72 7.70 1.23
N TYR A 29 -2.21 8.53 2.13
CA TYR A 29 -1.37 9.24 3.09
C TYR A 29 -1.39 8.57 4.46
N THR A 30 -0.34 8.72 5.24
CA THR A 30 -0.36 8.22 6.63
C THR A 30 -1.11 9.19 7.55
N GLU A 31 -2.03 8.65 8.35
CA GLU A 31 -2.79 9.42 9.34
C GLU A 31 -1.93 9.90 10.51
N TYR A 32 -0.80 9.23 10.76
CA TYR A 32 0.12 9.60 11.83
C TYR A 32 0.68 11.02 11.67
N ASN A 33 0.89 11.47 10.43
CA ASN A 33 1.47 12.78 10.14
C ASN A 33 0.58 13.70 9.28
N ARG A 34 -0.72 13.40 9.17
CA ARG A 34 -1.72 14.20 8.44
C ARG A 34 -1.21 14.73 7.08
N ALA A 35 -0.88 13.80 6.18
CA ALA A 35 -0.55 14.07 4.78
C ALA A 35 0.85 14.60 4.44
N GLY A 36 1.82 14.55 5.37
CA GLY A 36 3.22 14.81 5.02
C GLY A 36 3.86 13.70 4.17
N TRP A 37 3.40 12.45 4.32
CA TRP A 37 3.94 11.28 3.61
C TRP A 37 2.82 10.42 3.01
N CYS A 38 3.05 9.98 1.79
CA CYS A 38 2.18 9.11 1.01
C CYS A 38 2.88 7.83 0.57
N LEU A 39 2.07 6.79 0.34
CA LEU A 39 2.48 5.50 -0.16
C LEU A 39 2.95 5.63 -1.62
N ALA A 40 4.20 5.28 -1.86
CA ALA A 40 4.82 5.34 -3.17
C ALA A 40 5.47 4.01 -3.56
N HIS A 41 5.66 3.80 -4.85
CA HIS A 41 6.34 2.64 -5.40
C HIS A 41 7.27 3.03 -6.56
N SER A 42 8.30 2.22 -6.80
CA SER A 42 9.21 2.38 -7.95
C SER A 42 8.93 1.41 -9.10
N GLY A 43 7.81 0.68 -9.04
CA GLY A 43 7.38 -0.25 -10.09
C GLY A 43 7.33 -1.70 -9.60
N LYS A 44 7.03 -2.62 -10.52
CA LYS A 44 6.81 -4.05 -10.24
C LYS A 44 8.03 -4.69 -9.56
N GLU A 45 7.77 -5.58 -8.60
CA GLU A 45 8.76 -6.32 -7.81
C GLU A 45 9.70 -5.46 -6.96
N LYS A 46 9.46 -4.14 -6.88
CA LYS A 46 10.17 -3.23 -5.98
C LYS A 46 9.40 -3.03 -4.68
N ALA A 47 10.14 -2.66 -3.63
CA ALA A 47 9.55 -2.28 -2.35
C ALA A 47 8.70 -1.00 -2.48
N LEU A 48 7.79 -0.84 -1.54
CA LEU A 48 7.06 0.40 -1.33
C LEU A 48 7.81 1.28 -0.34
N TYR A 49 7.60 2.59 -0.48
CA TYR A 49 8.27 3.60 0.32
C TYR A 49 7.31 4.72 0.73
N ALA A 50 7.63 5.42 1.80
CA ALA A 50 7.03 6.71 2.13
C ALA A 50 7.73 7.83 1.32
N ARG A 51 6.94 8.65 0.62
CA ARG A 51 7.41 9.84 -0.12
C ARG A 51 6.48 11.01 0.07
N THR A 52 6.94 12.22 -0.24
CA THR A 52 6.07 13.39 -0.27
C THR A 52 4.93 13.12 -1.25
N CYS A 53 3.73 13.61 -0.93
CA CYS A 53 2.52 13.24 -1.66
C CYS A 53 2.51 13.69 -3.14
N ASP A 54 3.29 14.74 -3.48
CA ASP A 54 3.52 15.17 -4.87
C ASP A 54 4.32 14.15 -5.69
N LYS A 55 5.15 13.32 -5.05
CA LYS A 55 5.94 12.25 -5.69
C LYS A 55 5.31 10.86 -5.59
N ALA A 56 4.22 10.72 -4.84
CA ALA A 56 3.50 9.47 -4.71
C ALA A 56 2.67 9.15 -5.96
N GLN A 57 2.35 7.88 -6.18
CA GLN A 57 1.50 7.45 -7.29
C GLN A 57 0.03 7.39 -6.85
N GLY A 58 -0.88 7.41 -7.83
CA GLY A 58 -2.31 7.15 -7.58
C GLY A 58 -2.55 5.66 -7.37
N TRP A 59 -3.46 5.36 -6.46
CA TRP A 59 -3.89 4.01 -6.11
C TRP A 59 -5.38 3.83 -6.43
N THR A 60 -5.75 2.59 -6.68
CA THR A 60 -7.12 2.17 -6.93
C THR A 60 -7.46 1.02 -5.98
N TRP A 61 -8.71 0.97 -5.56
CA TRP A 61 -9.26 -0.06 -4.68
C TRP A 61 -10.24 -0.91 -5.46
N ALA A 62 -10.23 -2.22 -5.22
CA ALA A 62 -11.26 -3.11 -5.78
C ALA A 62 -12.65 -2.86 -5.18
N SER A 63 -12.71 -2.29 -3.98
CA SER A 63 -13.92 -1.92 -3.24
C SER A 63 -13.59 -0.86 -2.20
N LEU A 64 -14.50 0.09 -2.04
CA LEU A 64 -14.51 1.12 -0.98
C LEU A 64 -15.63 0.88 0.04
N ARG A 65 -16.32 -0.26 0.04
CA ARG A 65 -17.40 -0.51 1.01
C ARG A 65 -16.84 -0.59 2.43
N ASN A 66 -17.59 -0.13 3.42
CA ASN A 66 -17.20 -0.23 4.82
C ASN A 66 -16.94 -1.71 5.20
N ASN A 67 -15.89 -1.97 5.96
CA ASN A 67 -15.42 -3.30 6.37
C ASN A 67 -15.01 -4.24 5.22
N ALA A 68 -14.94 -3.78 3.96
CA ALA A 68 -14.49 -4.60 2.86
C ALA A 68 -13.02 -4.99 3.02
N LYS A 69 -12.71 -6.28 2.84
CA LYS A 69 -11.36 -6.76 2.56
C LYS A 69 -11.07 -6.53 1.08
N THR A 70 -10.23 -5.57 0.78
CA THR A 70 -10.02 -5.06 -0.58
C THR A 70 -8.55 -5.14 -0.99
N THR A 71 -8.30 -5.30 -2.28
CA THR A 71 -6.95 -5.18 -2.83
C THR A 71 -6.72 -3.77 -3.33
N ILE A 72 -5.52 -3.26 -3.11
CA ILE A 72 -5.06 -1.98 -3.63
C ILE A 72 -4.08 -2.22 -4.78
N PHE A 73 -4.18 -1.44 -5.84
CA PHE A 73 -3.34 -1.55 -7.03
C PHE A 73 -3.08 -0.21 -7.69
N SER A 74 -2.07 -0.15 -8.54
CA SER A 74 -1.84 0.95 -9.49
C SER A 74 -1.40 0.37 -10.83
N THR A 75 -1.48 1.17 -11.90
CA THR A 75 -1.06 0.75 -13.24
C THR A 75 0.40 0.26 -13.28
N LYS A 76 1.28 0.94 -12.54
CA LYS A 76 2.71 0.61 -12.44
C LYS A 76 3.04 -0.39 -11.31
N CYS A 77 2.09 -0.64 -10.42
CA CYS A 77 2.16 -1.55 -9.28
C CYS A 77 0.90 -2.44 -9.25
N SER A 78 0.87 -3.44 -10.13
CA SER A 78 -0.34 -4.22 -10.46
C SER A 78 -1.15 -4.71 -9.25
N TYR A 79 -0.48 -5.08 -8.15
CA TYR A 79 -1.09 -5.32 -6.85
C TYR A 79 -0.03 -5.22 -5.76
N LEU A 80 -0.44 -5.10 -4.51
CA LEU A 80 0.46 -5.20 -3.36
C LEU A 80 0.60 -6.65 -2.89
N LYS A 81 1.82 -7.04 -2.51
CA LYS A 81 2.11 -8.34 -1.89
C LYS A 81 3.09 -8.16 -0.74
N VAL A 82 3.15 -9.17 0.14
CA VAL A 82 4.13 -9.20 1.22
C VAL A 82 5.12 -10.33 0.97
N VAL A 83 6.41 -10.02 1.06
CA VAL A 83 7.51 -10.98 0.96
C VAL A 83 8.44 -10.75 2.15
N SER A 84 8.53 -11.73 3.04
CA SER A 84 9.35 -11.66 4.27
C SER A 84 9.11 -10.38 5.08
N GLY A 85 7.83 -10.02 5.28
CA GLY A 85 7.42 -8.81 6.02
C GLY A 85 7.55 -7.49 5.27
N GLN A 86 8.14 -7.47 4.06
CA GLN A 86 8.23 -6.26 3.23
C GLN A 86 7.04 -6.17 2.27
N VAL A 87 6.45 -4.98 2.15
CA VAL A 87 5.41 -4.74 1.15
C VAL A 87 6.09 -4.40 -0.18
N LYS A 88 5.70 -5.12 -1.24
CA LYS A 88 6.24 -4.96 -2.60
C LYS A 88 5.11 -4.89 -3.62
N CYS A 89 5.42 -4.29 -4.77
CA CYS A 89 4.57 -4.43 -5.95
C CYS A 89 4.69 -5.84 -6.53
N GLY A 90 3.58 -6.49 -6.82
CA GLY A 90 3.55 -7.73 -7.57
C GLY A 90 3.59 -7.49 -9.09
N LYS A 91 4.21 -8.41 -9.82
CA LYS A 91 4.08 -8.55 -11.27
C LYS A 91 2.84 -9.42 -11.57
N SER A 92 1.98 -8.97 -12.48
CA SER A 92 1.00 -9.85 -13.14
C SER A 92 1.75 -10.74 -14.13
N THR A 93 2.18 -11.94 -13.71
CA THR A 93 2.66 -12.99 -14.62
C THR A 93 1.69 -14.16 -14.57
N GLY A 94 0.69 -14.16 -15.45
CA GLY A 94 -0.23 -15.28 -15.66
C GLY A 94 -1.11 -15.67 -14.45
N THR A 95 -2.22 -16.32 -14.74
CA THR A 95 -3.10 -16.98 -13.78
C THR A 95 -2.34 -18.04 -12.97
N GLY A 96 -2.66 -18.20 -11.69
CA GLY A 96 -2.18 -19.33 -10.85
C GLY A 96 -1.78 -18.94 -9.42
N ASN A 97 -1.70 -19.94 -8.55
CA ASN A 97 -1.72 -19.84 -7.08
C ASN A 97 -0.34 -19.94 -6.39
N SER A 98 0.76 -19.49 -7.02
CA SER A 98 2.09 -19.59 -6.39
C SER A 98 2.22 -18.72 -5.11
N PRO A 99 2.99 -19.16 -4.08
CA PRO A 99 3.10 -18.49 -2.78
C PRO A 99 3.53 -17.00 -2.81
N GLY A 100 4.25 -16.56 -3.84
CA GLY A 100 4.63 -15.15 -4.06
C GLY A 100 3.56 -14.28 -4.76
N ARG A 101 2.36 -14.81 -4.98
CA ARG A 101 1.23 -14.15 -5.66
C ARG A 101 0.08 -13.75 -4.72
N LYS A 102 0.20 -14.05 -3.41
CA LYS A 102 -0.82 -13.67 -2.42
C LYS A 102 -0.90 -12.14 -2.34
N LYS A 103 -2.03 -11.60 -2.82
CA LYS A 103 -2.32 -10.18 -2.75
C LYS A 103 -2.50 -9.78 -1.29
N MET A 104 -1.86 -8.70 -0.90
CA MET A 104 -2.14 -8.01 0.35
C MET A 104 -3.56 -7.45 0.30
N THR A 105 -4.37 -7.77 1.29
CA THR A 105 -5.69 -7.20 1.48
C THR A 105 -5.69 -6.15 2.59
N TRP A 106 -6.47 -5.11 2.39
CA TRP A 106 -6.67 -4.00 3.30
C TRP A 106 -8.10 -4.03 3.81
N VAL A 107 -8.34 -3.53 5.03
CA VAL A 107 -9.69 -3.37 5.57
C VAL A 107 -10.06 -1.90 5.47
N ILE A 108 -11.16 -1.61 4.77
CA ILE A 108 -11.71 -0.25 4.70
C ILE A 108 -12.53 0.05 5.96
N LYS A 109 -12.32 1.23 6.54
CA LYS A 109 -13.03 1.77 7.71
C LYS A 109 -13.38 3.23 7.44
N TYR A 110 -14.55 3.67 7.92
CA TYR A 110 -15.00 5.07 7.95
C TYR A 110 -15.14 5.51 9.40
#